data_AF-A0A9E2QDQ0-F1
#
_entry.id   AF-A0A9E2QDQ0-F1
#
_cell.length_a   1.000
_cell.length_b   1.000
_cell.length_c   1.000
_cell.angle_alpha   90.00
_cell.angle_beta   90.00
_cell.angle_gamma   90.00
#
_symmetry.space_group_name_H-M   'P 1'
#
loop_
_entity.id
_entity.type
_entity.pdbx_description
1 polymer ?
#
loop_
_entity_poly.entity_id
_entity_poly.type
_entity_poly.pdbx_seq_one_letter_code
_entity_poly.pdbx_strand_id
1 'polypeptide(L)'
;HEEPKPPHLLNPGVPPNLEAVIAGATAKNPGARYPDASRMKEDIATGAAPRPATAPASHDGTVLRGEPISRAMPPSAAVPTPAPQAPARKKTGLIVGLTTGGVALAAVVAVAVVLLLSGKGVTLQIEKPTAGDTVSGSEVQVELDVSNPDRVARVELYVDGQKQGTIEEAPFEKAKISTGGVGEHELKVSAYDEGGAEIAAVTGKYESTEGPGGETGDYKTDVAPLIQSANSMQEQIKGYANRINGEMSSGVISAATMAEINDLLNRANGLAQSSAGLNPPADCQDIKAQFTQLCEYLRVRAEALVRGSQEWNAQGKYGNYLAEFNVGASAKSSFDATWPGFISNCRGRGISV
;
A
#
# COMPACT_ATOMS: atom_id res chain seq x y z
N HIS A 1 -32.07 31.45 16.17
CA HIS A 1 -30.82 30.69 16.17
C HIS A 1 -30.31 30.69 14.75
N GLU A 2 -29.17 31.33 14.51
CA GLU A 2 -28.49 31.25 13.22
C GLU A 2 -27.90 29.85 13.07
N GLU A 3 -28.02 29.27 11.88
CA GLU A 3 -27.46 27.96 11.58
C GLU A 3 -25.93 28.10 11.51
N PRO A 4 -25.15 27.25 12.21
CA PRO A 4 -23.71 27.38 12.21
C PRO A 4 -23.17 27.24 10.78
N LYS A 5 -22.24 28.11 10.41
CA LYS A 5 -21.55 28.01 9.12
C LYS A 5 -20.81 26.67 9.04
N PRO A 6 -20.89 25.96 7.90
CA PRO A 6 -20.14 24.72 7.68
C PRO A 6 -18.62 24.90 7.91
N PRO A 7 -17.94 23.96 8.58
CA PRO A 7 -16.49 24.00 8.82
C PRO A 7 -15.61 24.24 7.59
N HIS A 8 -15.95 23.73 6.41
CA HIS A 8 -15.20 23.87 5.16
C HIS A 8 -15.18 25.32 4.65
N LEU A 9 -16.18 26.12 5.03
CA LEU A 9 -16.19 27.56 4.75
C LEU A 9 -15.23 28.34 5.66
N LEU A 10 -14.83 27.75 6.80
CA LEU A 10 -13.86 28.34 7.72
C LEU A 10 -12.45 27.80 7.47
N ASN A 11 -12.34 26.51 7.13
CA ASN A 11 -11.09 25.84 6.81
C ASN A 11 -11.30 24.93 5.59
N PRO A 12 -10.86 25.35 4.39
CA PRO A 12 -11.01 24.58 3.15
C PRO A 12 -10.33 23.21 3.18
N GLY A 13 -9.37 22.99 4.08
CA GLY A 13 -8.70 21.69 4.26
C GLY A 13 -9.53 20.67 5.07
N VAL A 14 -10.75 21.00 5.48
CA VAL A 14 -11.68 20.04 6.10
C VAL A 14 -12.48 19.36 4.98
N PRO A 15 -12.24 18.06 4.70
CA PRO A 15 -12.93 17.38 3.63
C PRO A 15 -14.43 17.18 3.95
N PRO A 16 -15.33 17.20 2.95
CA PRO A 16 -16.78 17.16 3.16
C PRO A 16 -17.30 15.93 3.93
N ASN A 17 -16.60 14.79 3.84
CA ASN A 17 -16.94 13.59 4.59
C ASN A 17 -16.75 13.80 6.11
N LEU A 18 -15.65 14.45 6.52
CA LEU A 18 -15.41 14.77 7.93
C LEU A 18 -16.43 15.77 8.45
N GLU A 19 -16.89 16.71 7.63
CA GLU A 19 -17.99 17.59 8.02
C GLU A 19 -19.28 16.82 8.29
N ALA A 20 -19.61 15.84 7.44
CA ALA A 20 -20.80 15.03 7.62
C ALA A 20 -20.69 14.18 8.91
N VAL A 21 -19.49 13.66 9.22
CA VAL A 21 -19.20 12.98 10.50
C VAL A 21 -19.38 13.94 11.69
N ILE A 22 -18.85 15.17 11.61
CA ILE A 22 -18.99 16.18 12.66
C ILE A 22 -20.47 16.58 12.83
N ALA A 23 -21.20 16.77 11.74
CA ALA A 23 -22.62 17.10 11.76
C ALA A 23 -23.46 15.98 12.40
N GLY A 24 -23.18 14.71 12.09
CA GLY A 24 -23.80 13.55 12.73
C GLY A 24 -23.48 13.49 14.22
N ALA A 25 -22.21 13.62 14.60
CA ALA A 25 -21.79 13.59 15.99
C ALA A 25 -22.39 14.73 16.84
N THR A 26 -22.59 15.91 16.24
CA THR A 26 -23.09 17.11 16.91
C THR A 26 -24.59 17.37 16.70
N ALA A 27 -25.31 16.46 16.04
CA ALA A 27 -26.74 16.63 15.74
C ALA A 27 -27.57 16.91 17.00
N LYS A 28 -28.54 17.83 16.92
CA LYS A 28 -29.39 18.15 18.09
C LYS A 28 -30.31 16.99 18.48
N ASN A 29 -30.80 16.23 17.50
CA ASN A 29 -31.64 15.07 17.73
C ASN A 29 -30.76 13.86 18.10
N PRO A 30 -30.92 13.24 19.28
CA PRO A 30 -30.17 12.04 19.66
C PRO A 30 -30.29 10.89 18.66
N GLY A 31 -31.46 10.72 18.02
CA GLY A 31 -31.68 9.69 17.02
C GLY A 31 -30.96 9.94 15.70
N ALA A 32 -30.44 11.15 15.47
CA ALA A 32 -29.61 11.48 14.31
C ALA A 32 -28.10 11.43 14.61
N ARG A 33 -27.71 11.16 15.87
CA ARG A 33 -26.31 10.98 16.26
C ARG A 33 -25.84 9.56 15.98
N TYR A 34 -24.52 9.38 16.01
CA TYR A 34 -23.93 8.05 16.03
C TYR A 34 -24.42 7.25 17.25
N PRO A 35 -24.89 6.00 17.05
CA PRO A 35 -25.32 5.15 18.15
C PRO A 35 -24.13 4.74 19.04
N ASP A 36 -22.95 4.60 18.45
CA ASP A 36 -21.71 4.24 19.14
C ASP A 36 -20.46 4.76 18.40
N ALA A 37 -19.31 4.70 19.07
CA ALA A 37 -18.03 5.16 18.53
C ALA A 37 -17.48 4.26 17.41
N SER A 38 -17.88 2.98 17.38
CA SER A 38 -17.45 2.03 16.34
C SER A 38 -18.02 2.44 14.98
N ARG A 39 -19.28 2.89 14.94
CA ARG A 39 -19.92 3.36 13.71
C ARG A 39 -19.30 4.67 13.21
N MET A 40 -18.98 5.59 14.12
CA MET A 40 -18.23 6.80 13.78
C MET A 40 -16.85 6.47 13.21
N LYS A 41 -16.14 5.50 13.79
CA LYS A 41 -14.85 5.02 13.28
C LYS A 41 -14.95 4.41 11.88
N GLU A 42 -15.98 3.62 11.62
CA GLU A 42 -16.23 3.02 10.29
C GLU A 42 -16.45 4.10 9.22
N ASP A 43 -17.26 5.11 9.52
CA ASP A 43 -17.54 6.20 8.56
C ASP A 43 -16.30 7.09 8.33
N ILE A 44 -15.46 7.31 9.35
CA ILE A 44 -14.14 7.97 9.19
C ILE A 44 -13.20 7.13 8.32
N ALA A 45 -13.08 5.83 8.60
CA ALA A 45 -12.12 4.95 7.91
C ALA A 45 -12.51 4.68 6.46
N THR A 46 -13.82 4.62 6.16
CA THR A 46 -14.33 4.38 4.80
C THR A 46 -14.49 5.68 4.00
N GLY A 47 -14.41 6.84 4.65
CA GLY A 47 -14.72 8.13 4.05
C GLY A 47 -16.19 8.29 3.64
N ALA A 48 -17.07 7.39 4.07
CA ALA A 48 -18.48 7.42 3.72
C ALA A 48 -19.21 8.51 4.52
N ALA A 49 -20.22 9.13 3.88
CA ALA A 49 -21.13 10.00 4.61
C ALA A 49 -21.96 9.17 5.61
N PRO A 50 -22.22 9.69 6.84
CA PRO A 50 -23.02 9.00 7.82
C PRO A 50 -24.38 8.61 7.25
N ARG A 51 -24.68 7.31 7.33
CA ARG A 51 -26.02 6.82 6.97
C ARG A 51 -27.01 7.31 8.02
N PRO A 52 -28.18 7.86 7.64
CA PRO A 52 -29.20 8.23 8.60
C PRO A 52 -29.54 7.00 9.45
N ALA A 53 -29.48 7.16 10.77
CA ALA A 53 -29.73 6.05 11.68
C ALA A 53 -31.13 5.48 11.41
N THR A 54 -31.20 4.19 11.10
CA THR A 54 -32.46 3.46 11.07
C THR A 54 -33.02 3.53 12.48
N ALA A 55 -34.09 4.31 12.68
CA ALA A 55 -34.71 4.47 13.99
C ALA A 55 -34.95 3.06 14.58
N PRO A 56 -34.44 2.75 15.78
CA PRO A 56 -34.74 1.48 16.40
C PRO A 56 -36.25 1.41 16.59
N ALA A 57 -36.85 0.34 16.07
CA ALA A 57 -38.26 0.05 16.30
C ALA A 57 -38.48 0.06 17.81
N SER A 58 -39.19 1.07 18.30
CA SER A 58 -39.54 1.16 19.71
C SER A 58 -40.44 -0.04 20.02
N HIS A 59 -39.90 -1.03 20.73
CA HIS A 59 -40.70 -2.01 21.41
C HIS A 59 -41.27 -1.33 22.65
N ASP A 60 -42.52 -0.90 22.56
CA ASP A 60 -43.65 -1.34 23.41
C ASP A 60 -44.73 -0.25 23.42
N GLY A 61 -45.96 -0.62 23.06
CA GLY A 61 -47.09 0.30 22.96
C GLY A 61 -48.10 -0.04 21.87
N THR A 62 -48.97 -0.99 22.18
CA THR A 62 -50.26 -1.35 21.58
C THR A 62 -50.93 -0.27 20.70
N VAL A 63 -51.45 -0.69 19.52
CA VAL A 63 -52.82 -0.45 18.99
C VAL A 63 -52.83 -0.33 17.43
N LEU A 64 -53.51 -1.32 16.83
CA LEU A 64 -54.29 -1.34 15.56
C LEU A 64 -53.60 -1.34 14.18
N ARG A 65 -53.31 -2.57 13.74
CA ARG A 65 -53.86 -3.25 12.54
C ARG A 65 -54.44 -2.36 11.41
N GLY A 66 -53.75 -2.38 10.27
CA GLY A 66 -54.30 -2.17 8.93
C GLY A 66 -53.46 -2.96 7.91
N GLU A 67 -54.04 -4.00 7.31
CA GLU A 67 -53.40 -4.89 6.34
C GLU A 67 -53.35 -4.30 4.91
N PRO A 68 -52.52 -4.87 4.01
CA PRO A 68 -51.97 -4.18 2.84
C PRO A 68 -52.79 -4.37 1.57
N ILE A 69 -52.74 -3.39 0.67
CA ILE A 69 -53.15 -3.56 -0.72
C ILE A 69 -51.89 -3.62 -1.59
N SER A 70 -51.53 -4.85 -1.98
CA SER A 70 -50.58 -5.13 -3.05
C SER A 70 -51.15 -4.62 -4.37
N ARG A 71 -50.47 -3.66 -5.01
CA ARG A 71 -50.76 -3.30 -6.41
C ARG A 71 -49.67 -3.86 -7.30
N ALA A 72 -49.99 -4.99 -7.93
CA ALA A 72 -49.22 -5.54 -9.03
C ALA A 72 -49.32 -4.61 -10.25
N MET A 73 -48.19 -4.26 -10.86
CA MET A 73 -48.14 -3.72 -12.22
C MET A 73 -47.57 -4.78 -13.17
N PRO A 74 -48.20 -4.99 -14.35
CA PRO A 74 -47.71 -5.89 -15.39
C PRO A 74 -46.54 -5.29 -16.20
N PRO A 75 -45.79 -6.11 -16.97
CA PRO A 75 -44.59 -5.70 -17.68
C PRO A 75 -44.92 -4.94 -18.96
N SER A 76 -44.25 -3.80 -19.19
CA SER A 76 -44.40 -3.01 -20.40
C SER A 76 -43.28 -3.30 -21.40
N ALA A 77 -43.69 -4.00 -22.47
CA ALA A 77 -43.30 -3.94 -23.87
C ALA A 77 -41.88 -3.49 -24.30
N ALA A 78 -41.30 -4.35 -25.14
CA ALA A 78 -40.16 -4.13 -26.02
C ALA A 78 -40.31 -2.92 -26.97
N VAL A 79 -39.18 -2.27 -27.27
CA VAL A 79 -39.02 -1.25 -28.33
C VAL A 79 -37.66 -1.49 -29.03
N PRO A 80 -37.53 -1.24 -30.33
CA PRO A 80 -36.82 -2.13 -31.25
C PRO A 80 -35.37 -1.71 -31.57
N THR A 81 -34.67 -2.71 -32.08
CA THR A 81 -33.43 -2.65 -32.85
C THR A 81 -33.53 -1.72 -34.07
N PRO A 82 -32.54 -0.85 -34.33
CA PRO A 82 -32.25 -0.38 -35.67
C PRO A 82 -31.12 -1.19 -36.31
N ALA A 83 -31.40 -1.64 -37.53
CA ALA A 83 -30.54 -2.41 -38.42
C ALA A 83 -29.41 -1.55 -39.06
N PRO A 84 -28.47 -2.18 -39.79
CA PRO A 84 -27.11 -1.69 -40.01
C PRO A 84 -26.98 -0.71 -41.18
N GLN A 85 -26.11 0.29 -41.05
CA GLN A 85 -25.65 1.08 -42.18
C GLN A 85 -24.32 0.55 -42.71
N ALA A 86 -24.36 0.13 -43.97
CA ALA A 86 -23.25 -0.29 -44.81
C ALA A 86 -22.74 0.91 -45.67
N PRO A 87 -21.67 0.77 -46.49
CA PRO A 87 -20.54 1.69 -46.50
C PRO A 87 -20.50 2.66 -47.69
N ALA A 88 -19.73 3.76 -47.56
CA ALA A 88 -19.42 4.66 -48.67
C ALA A 88 -17.92 5.05 -48.75
N ARG A 89 -17.19 4.26 -49.56
CA ARG A 89 -16.14 4.57 -50.55
C ARG A 89 -15.26 5.85 -50.47
N LYS A 90 -13.93 5.59 -50.55
CA LYS A 90 -12.86 6.06 -51.50
C LYS A 90 -12.57 7.60 -51.56
N LYS A 91 -11.34 8.13 -51.70
CA LYS A 91 -10.07 7.65 -52.32
C LYS A 91 -8.98 8.76 -52.18
N THR A 92 -7.69 8.37 -52.24
CA THR A 92 -6.48 9.18 -52.65
C THR A 92 -6.03 10.30 -51.70
N GLY A 93 -4.74 10.56 -51.43
CA GLY A 93 -3.52 10.07 -52.06
C GLY A 93 -2.26 10.37 -51.24
N LEU A 94 -1.23 9.63 -51.62
CA LEU A 94 0.19 9.66 -51.28
C LEU A 94 0.83 11.06 -51.39
N ILE A 95 1.57 11.52 -50.36
CA ILE A 95 2.86 12.22 -50.54
C ILE A 95 3.84 11.78 -49.44
N VAL A 96 4.92 11.17 -49.89
CA VAL A 96 6.18 10.92 -49.18
C VAL A 96 6.98 12.23 -49.17
N GLY A 97 7.42 12.66 -47.99
CA GLY A 97 8.32 13.79 -47.81
C GLY A 97 9.31 13.49 -46.69
N LEU A 98 10.50 13.05 -47.10
CA LEU A 98 11.64 12.70 -46.27
C LEU A 98 12.26 13.97 -45.66
N THR A 99 12.25 14.12 -44.33
CA THR A 99 13.18 15.02 -43.61
C THR A 99 13.74 14.30 -42.39
N THR A 100 14.85 13.59 -42.61
CA THR A 100 15.76 13.11 -41.57
C THR A 100 16.41 14.31 -40.88
N GLY A 101 16.12 14.51 -39.59
CA GLY A 101 16.85 15.48 -38.75
C GLY A 101 16.06 16.18 -37.65
N GLY A 102 15.01 15.57 -37.08
CA GLY A 102 14.23 16.25 -36.02
C GLY A 102 13.30 15.36 -35.19
N VAL A 103 13.60 14.07 -35.03
CA VAL A 103 12.66 13.13 -34.38
C VAL A 103 12.58 13.31 -32.86
N ALA A 104 13.64 13.80 -32.21
CA ALA A 104 13.59 14.08 -30.77
C ALA A 104 12.82 15.37 -30.43
N LEU A 105 12.88 16.41 -31.27
CA LEU A 105 12.20 17.68 -31.01
C LEU A 105 10.71 17.65 -31.40
N ALA A 106 10.36 16.90 -32.45
CA ALA A 106 8.97 16.80 -32.92
C ALA A 106 8.07 15.99 -31.95
N ALA A 107 8.62 15.00 -31.24
CA ALA A 107 7.88 14.28 -30.19
C ALA A 107 7.57 15.20 -29.00
N VAL A 108 8.53 16.03 -28.57
CA VAL A 108 8.33 16.99 -27.47
C VAL A 108 7.31 18.07 -27.84
N VAL A 109 7.33 18.58 -29.08
CA VAL A 109 6.38 19.61 -29.54
C VAL A 109 4.97 19.02 -29.75
N ALA A 110 4.85 17.79 -30.26
CA ALA A 110 3.55 17.13 -30.38
C ALA A 110 2.91 16.84 -29.00
N VAL A 111 3.72 16.46 -28.02
CA VAL A 111 3.26 16.28 -26.62
C VAL A 111 2.89 17.62 -25.98
N ALA A 112 3.67 18.68 -26.19
CA ALA A 112 3.34 20.03 -25.71
C ALA A 112 2.04 20.58 -26.33
N VAL A 113 1.75 20.28 -27.59
CA VAL A 113 0.49 20.67 -28.26
C VAL A 113 -0.70 19.86 -27.75
N VAL A 114 -0.53 18.57 -27.42
CA VAL A 114 -1.57 17.76 -26.76
C VAL A 114 -1.81 18.24 -25.32
N LEU A 115 -0.76 18.67 -24.61
CA LEU A 115 -0.82 19.27 -23.27
C LEU A 115 -1.53 20.63 -23.26
N LEU A 116 -1.32 21.46 -24.29
CA LEU A 116 -1.99 22.77 -24.42
C LEU A 116 -3.47 22.67 -24.84
N LEU A 117 -3.91 21.54 -25.40
CA LEU A 117 -5.28 21.33 -25.88
C LEU A 117 -6.18 20.52 -24.94
N SER A 118 -5.63 19.91 -23.88
CA SER A 118 -6.38 19.05 -22.94
C SER A 118 -6.43 19.65 -21.53
N GLY A 119 -7.06 20.83 -21.41
CA GLY A 119 -7.26 21.48 -20.12
C GLY A 119 -8.13 20.66 -19.17
N LYS A 120 -7.62 20.44 -17.93
CA LYS A 120 -8.22 19.85 -16.70
C LYS A 120 -7.79 18.43 -16.29
N GLY A 121 -6.77 17.81 -16.89
CA GLY A 121 -6.19 16.56 -16.35
C GLY A 121 -5.02 16.81 -15.38
N VAL A 122 -4.73 15.86 -14.48
CA VAL A 122 -3.37 15.71 -13.92
C VAL A 122 -2.61 14.81 -14.87
N THR A 123 -1.41 15.20 -15.27
CA THR A 123 -0.48 14.38 -16.04
C THR A 123 0.76 14.10 -15.20
N LEU A 124 1.28 12.88 -15.33
CA LEU A 124 2.53 12.44 -14.72
C LEU A 124 3.52 12.09 -15.82
N GLN A 125 4.76 12.49 -15.62
CA GLN A 125 5.88 12.08 -16.45
C GLN A 125 7.07 11.70 -15.58
N ILE A 126 7.72 10.59 -15.92
CA ILE A 126 8.99 10.20 -15.32
C ILE A 126 10.08 10.91 -16.10
N GLU A 127 10.74 11.88 -15.47
CA GLU A 127 11.89 12.58 -16.07
C GLU A 127 13.17 11.75 -15.93
N LYS A 128 13.32 11.05 -14.79
CA LYS A 128 14.40 10.07 -14.58
C LYS A 128 13.93 8.89 -13.71
N PRO A 129 14.40 7.66 -13.98
CA PRO A 129 15.04 7.24 -15.23
C PRO A 129 14.04 7.31 -16.40
N THR A 130 14.52 7.72 -17.58
CA THR A 130 13.73 7.67 -18.81
C THR A 130 13.63 6.23 -19.33
N ALA A 131 12.65 5.97 -20.20
CA ALA A 131 12.43 4.63 -20.72
C ALA A 131 13.65 4.11 -21.50
N GLY A 132 14.23 3.00 -21.03
CA GLY A 132 15.45 2.39 -21.58
C GLY A 132 16.76 2.91 -20.97
N ASP A 133 16.70 3.80 -19.98
CA ASP A 133 17.91 4.23 -19.26
C ASP A 133 18.55 3.05 -18.53
N THR A 134 19.88 3.07 -18.52
CA THR A 134 20.68 2.22 -17.65
C THR A 134 20.99 2.96 -16.35
N VAL A 135 20.49 2.44 -15.23
CA VAL A 135 20.77 2.95 -13.88
C VAL A 135 21.78 2.04 -13.19
N SER A 136 22.37 2.53 -12.11
CA SER A 136 23.54 1.90 -11.49
C SER A 136 23.46 2.01 -9.98
N GLY A 137 23.70 0.90 -9.28
CA GLY A 137 23.65 0.84 -7.82
C GLY A 137 22.36 0.24 -7.27
N SER A 138 22.23 0.25 -5.93
CA SER A 138 21.07 -0.32 -5.22
C SER A 138 19.88 0.63 -5.10
N GLU A 139 20.13 1.94 -5.29
CA GLU A 139 19.14 3.00 -5.23
C GLU A 139 19.23 3.88 -6.47
N VAL A 140 18.07 4.33 -6.95
CA VAL A 140 17.97 5.33 -8.01
C VAL A 140 17.10 6.50 -7.53
N GLN A 141 17.51 7.71 -7.90
CA GLN A 141 16.69 8.89 -7.74
C GLN A 141 15.70 8.98 -8.89
N VAL A 142 14.42 8.90 -8.58
CA VAL A 142 13.33 9.17 -9.52
C VAL A 142 13.04 10.66 -9.51
N GLU A 143 13.01 11.25 -10.71
CA GLU A 143 12.58 12.64 -10.93
C GLU A 143 11.26 12.61 -11.72
N LEU A 144 10.28 13.39 -11.26
CA LEU A 144 8.91 13.41 -11.76
C LEU A 144 8.51 14.83 -12.16
N ASP A 145 7.78 14.94 -13.26
CA ASP A 145 7.02 16.13 -13.62
C ASP A 145 5.51 15.85 -13.41
N VAL A 146 4.87 16.69 -12.60
CA VAL A 146 3.48 16.54 -12.17
C VAL A 146 2.71 17.82 -12.49
N SER A 147 1.80 17.77 -13.45
CA SER A 147 0.95 18.92 -13.78
C SER A 147 -0.19 19.05 -12.78
N ASN A 148 -0.61 20.29 -12.47
CA ASN A 148 -1.71 20.55 -11.53
C ASN A 148 -1.54 19.79 -10.20
N PRO A 149 -0.38 19.95 -9.51
CA PRO A 149 -0.07 19.19 -8.30
C PRO A 149 -1.02 19.49 -7.14
N ASP A 150 -1.74 20.63 -7.18
CA ASP A 150 -2.79 21.02 -6.23
C ASP A 150 -3.98 20.04 -6.19
N ARG A 151 -4.10 19.16 -7.19
CA ARG A 151 -5.13 18.11 -7.24
C ARG A 151 -4.64 16.73 -6.81
N VAL A 152 -3.35 16.62 -6.50
CA VAL A 152 -2.70 15.37 -6.09
C VAL A 152 -2.54 15.37 -4.58
N ALA A 153 -3.08 14.36 -3.91
CA ALA A 153 -2.90 14.15 -2.48
C ALA A 153 -1.67 13.32 -2.17
N ARG A 154 -1.32 12.34 -3.02
CA ARG A 154 -0.09 11.56 -2.89
C ARG A 154 0.36 10.94 -4.20
N VAL A 155 1.64 10.65 -4.29
CA VAL A 155 2.25 9.87 -5.37
C VAL A 155 2.87 8.61 -4.80
N GLU A 156 2.56 7.45 -5.39
CA GLU A 156 3.14 6.16 -5.02
C GLU A 156 4.03 5.64 -6.14
N LEU A 157 5.18 5.10 -5.75
CA LEU A 157 6.18 4.55 -6.67
C LEU A 157 6.29 3.05 -6.48
N TYR A 158 6.37 2.31 -7.58
CA TYR A 158 6.43 0.86 -7.61
C TYR A 158 7.55 0.40 -8.55
N VAL A 159 8.28 -0.63 -8.14
CA VAL A 159 9.22 -1.36 -9.00
C VAL A 159 8.77 -2.80 -9.07
N ASP A 160 8.53 -3.30 -10.28
CA ASP A 160 8.01 -4.65 -10.56
C ASP A 160 6.75 -4.99 -9.75
N GLY A 161 5.85 -3.99 -9.63
CA GLY A 161 4.62 -4.08 -8.86
C GLY A 161 4.78 -3.99 -7.33
N GLN A 162 6.00 -3.92 -6.81
CA GLN A 162 6.28 -3.73 -5.38
C GLN A 162 6.38 -2.24 -5.04
N LYS A 163 5.57 -1.78 -4.07
CA LYS A 163 5.59 -0.37 -3.63
C LYS A 163 6.93 -0.04 -2.96
N GLN A 164 7.63 0.93 -3.51
CA GLN A 164 8.94 1.40 -3.03
C GLN A 164 8.81 2.63 -2.12
N GLY A 165 7.81 3.48 -2.35
CA GLY A 165 7.66 4.71 -1.58
C GLY A 165 6.36 5.46 -1.86
N THR A 166 6.11 6.46 -1.02
CA THR A 166 4.98 7.38 -1.13
C THR A 166 5.47 8.80 -0.86
N ILE A 167 5.08 9.74 -1.72
CA ILE A 167 5.28 11.17 -1.53
C ILE A 167 3.91 11.76 -1.18
N GLU A 168 3.74 12.23 0.06
CA GLU A 168 2.45 12.69 0.58
C GLU A 168 2.28 14.22 0.51
N GLU A 169 3.34 14.96 0.20
CA GLU A 169 3.31 16.42 0.16
C GLU A 169 4.06 16.95 -1.08
N ALA A 170 3.53 18.04 -1.64
CA ALA A 170 4.20 18.75 -2.73
C ALA A 170 5.50 19.43 -2.24
N PRO A 171 6.56 19.53 -3.06
CA PRO A 171 6.60 19.16 -4.48
C PRO A 171 6.82 17.66 -4.72
N PHE A 172 5.97 17.05 -5.55
CA PHE A 172 5.99 15.62 -5.90
C PHE A 172 7.11 15.28 -6.92
N GLU A 173 8.29 15.89 -6.78
CA GLU A 173 9.31 15.91 -7.83
C GLU A 173 10.34 14.80 -7.69
N LYS A 174 10.65 14.36 -6.46
CA LYS A 174 11.82 13.50 -6.21
C LYS A 174 11.52 12.42 -5.20
N ALA A 175 11.93 11.21 -5.52
CA ALA A 175 11.97 10.09 -4.57
C ALA A 175 13.23 9.27 -4.78
N LYS A 176 13.74 8.67 -3.71
CA LYS A 176 14.73 7.60 -3.80
C LYS A 176 14.01 6.27 -3.65
N ILE A 177 14.30 5.34 -4.55
CA ILE A 177 13.73 3.99 -4.56
C ILE A 177 14.83 2.96 -4.77
N SER A 178 14.56 1.71 -4.42
CA SER A 178 15.45 0.61 -4.81
C SER A 178 15.38 0.36 -6.33
N THR A 179 16.50 -0.02 -6.94
CA THR A 179 16.59 -0.38 -8.37
C THR A 179 16.00 -1.74 -8.71
N GLY A 180 15.53 -2.53 -7.73
CA GLY A 180 14.95 -3.85 -7.96
C GLY A 180 15.96 -4.98 -8.21
N GLY A 181 17.26 -4.66 -8.28
CA GLY A 181 18.33 -5.62 -8.55
C GLY A 181 19.10 -5.28 -9.82
N VAL A 182 19.74 -6.28 -10.43
CA VAL A 182 20.38 -6.16 -11.75
C VAL A 182 19.45 -6.78 -12.78
N GLY A 183 19.20 -6.08 -13.88
CA GLY A 183 18.33 -6.53 -14.97
C GLY A 183 17.33 -5.47 -15.43
N GLU A 184 16.38 -5.89 -16.26
CA GLU A 184 15.27 -5.05 -16.70
C GLU A 184 14.20 -4.96 -15.60
N HIS A 185 13.78 -3.75 -15.29
CA HIS A 185 12.77 -3.45 -14.27
C HIS A 185 11.69 -2.51 -14.81
N GLU A 186 10.48 -2.62 -14.24
CA GLU A 186 9.36 -1.74 -14.53
C GLU A 186 9.09 -0.77 -13.37
N LEU A 187 9.25 0.53 -13.62
CA LEU A 187 8.87 1.61 -12.70
C LEU A 187 7.45 2.08 -13.03
N LYS A 188 6.51 1.89 -12.11
CA LYS A 188 5.16 2.51 -12.16
C LYS A 188 5.06 3.62 -11.13
N VAL A 189 4.53 4.77 -11.54
CA VAL A 189 4.24 5.91 -10.67
C VAL A 189 2.75 6.23 -10.80
N SER A 190 2.05 6.34 -9.67
CA SER A 190 0.60 6.56 -9.61
C SER A 190 0.29 7.74 -8.70
N ALA A 191 -0.47 8.71 -9.18
CA ALA A 191 -0.96 9.86 -8.40
C ALA A 191 -2.40 9.64 -8.00
N TYR A 192 -2.71 10.00 -6.76
CA TYR A 192 -4.04 9.86 -6.17
C TYR A 192 -4.58 11.21 -5.71
N ASP A 193 -5.88 11.42 -5.84
CA ASP A 193 -6.56 12.56 -5.23
C ASP A 193 -6.83 12.34 -3.73
N GLU A 194 -7.41 13.34 -3.06
CA GLU A 194 -7.78 13.27 -1.63
C GLU A 194 -8.83 12.19 -1.35
N GLY A 195 -9.64 11.82 -2.35
CA GLY A 195 -10.60 10.72 -2.29
C GLY A 195 -9.96 9.34 -2.43
N GLY A 196 -8.65 9.27 -2.70
CA GLY A 196 -7.90 8.04 -2.92
C GLY A 196 -8.10 7.43 -4.30
N ALA A 197 -8.71 8.14 -5.25
CA ALA A 197 -8.84 7.67 -6.62
C ALA A 197 -7.53 7.89 -7.39
N GLU A 198 -7.10 6.89 -8.17
CA GLU A 198 -5.95 7.05 -9.09
C GLU A 198 -6.36 8.01 -10.22
N ILE A 199 -5.75 9.21 -10.23
CA ILE A 199 -6.09 10.28 -11.19
C ILE A 199 -5.09 10.39 -12.33
N ALA A 200 -3.90 9.81 -12.18
CA ALA A 200 -2.90 9.68 -13.22
C ALA A 200 -1.95 8.52 -12.89
N ALA A 201 -1.45 7.83 -13.91
CA ALA A 201 -0.39 6.84 -13.77
C ALA A 201 0.53 6.86 -14.99
N VAL A 202 1.80 6.54 -14.76
CA VAL A 202 2.83 6.42 -15.81
C VAL A 202 3.73 5.23 -15.49
N THR A 203 4.14 4.52 -16.53
CA THR A 203 5.06 3.39 -16.42
C THR A 203 6.25 3.60 -17.36
N GLY A 204 7.45 3.30 -16.87
CA GLY A 204 8.69 3.32 -17.64
C GLY A 204 9.52 2.09 -17.32
N LYS A 205 10.18 1.52 -18.35
CA LYS A 205 11.16 0.46 -18.16
C LYS A 205 12.55 1.06 -18.03
N TYR A 206 13.38 0.49 -17.17
CA TYR A 206 14.79 0.83 -17.07
C TYR A 206 15.60 -0.44 -16.89
N GLU A 207 16.87 -0.39 -17.26
CA GLU A 207 17.81 -1.47 -17.00
C GLU A 207 18.68 -1.05 -15.82
N SER A 208 18.76 -1.86 -14.78
CA SER A 208 19.71 -1.65 -13.70
C SER A 208 20.93 -2.52 -13.97
N THR A 209 22.10 -1.87 -14.08
CA THR A 209 23.39 -2.56 -14.11
C THR A 209 24.06 -2.47 -12.75
N GLU A 210 25.00 -3.37 -12.52
CA GLU A 210 26.02 -3.14 -11.51
C GLU A 210 26.71 -1.80 -11.82
N GLY A 211 26.71 -0.88 -10.87
CA GLY A 211 27.17 0.48 -11.13
C GLY A 211 28.68 0.54 -11.39
N PRO A 212 29.17 1.44 -12.26
CA PRO A 212 30.61 1.55 -12.59
C PRO A 212 31.48 2.07 -11.44
N GLY A 213 30.89 2.35 -10.28
CA GLY A 213 31.58 2.67 -9.03
C GLY A 213 30.83 2.16 -7.80
N GLY A 214 29.85 1.26 -7.99
CA GLY A 214 29.54 0.33 -6.94
C GLY A 214 30.71 -0.64 -6.97
N GLU A 215 31.63 -0.52 -6.02
CA GLU A 215 32.19 -1.75 -5.46
C GLU A 215 31.00 -2.71 -5.38
N THR A 216 31.12 -3.92 -5.90
CA THR A 216 30.30 -5.02 -5.37
C THR A 216 30.44 -4.87 -3.86
N GLY A 217 29.48 -4.19 -3.22
CA GLY A 217 29.43 -4.03 -1.79
C GLY A 217 29.61 -5.44 -1.33
N ASP A 218 30.77 -5.70 -0.73
CA ASP A 218 31.24 -7.07 -0.57
C ASP A 218 30.06 -7.80 0.03
N TYR A 219 29.47 -8.76 -0.69
CA TYR A 219 28.17 -9.33 -0.31
C TYR A 219 28.22 -9.76 1.16
N LYS A 220 29.41 -10.18 1.61
CA LYS A 220 29.74 -10.55 2.98
C LYS A 220 29.66 -9.37 3.95
N THR A 221 30.15 -8.20 3.57
CA THR A 221 30.01 -6.93 4.29
C THR A 221 28.54 -6.47 4.35
N ASP A 222 27.77 -6.62 3.28
CA ASP A 222 26.37 -6.17 3.23
C ASP A 222 25.41 -7.11 3.98
N VAL A 223 25.64 -8.42 3.91
CA VAL A 223 24.76 -9.41 4.56
C VAL A 223 25.02 -9.52 6.07
N ALA A 224 26.24 -9.25 6.54
CA ALA A 224 26.61 -9.32 7.95
C ALA A 224 25.68 -8.49 8.89
N PRO A 225 25.41 -7.18 8.65
CA PRO A 225 24.52 -6.41 9.51
C PRO A 225 23.07 -6.90 9.47
N LEU A 226 22.62 -7.48 8.35
CA LEU A 226 21.28 -8.08 8.26
C LEU A 226 21.18 -9.35 9.11
N ILE A 227 22.23 -10.19 9.11
CA ILE A 227 22.31 -11.39 9.97
C ILE A 227 22.29 -11.00 11.46
N GLN A 228 23.03 -9.96 11.84
CA GLN A 228 23.01 -9.44 13.21
C GLN A 228 21.62 -8.90 13.58
N SER A 229 20.96 -8.21 12.66
CA SER A 229 19.59 -7.71 12.84
C SER A 229 18.60 -8.85 13.04
N ALA A 230 18.72 -9.94 12.27
CA ALA A 230 17.92 -11.15 12.44
C ALA A 230 18.10 -11.78 13.83
N ASN A 231 19.33 -11.85 14.33
CA ASN A 231 19.63 -12.36 15.67
C ASN A 231 19.03 -11.47 16.78
N SER A 232 19.16 -10.15 16.65
CA SER A 232 18.56 -9.20 17.60
C SER A 232 17.03 -9.34 17.61
N MET A 233 16.42 -9.43 16.43
CA MET A 233 14.97 -9.61 16.27
C MET A 233 14.49 -10.92 16.89
N GLN A 234 15.26 -12.00 16.76
CA GLN A 234 14.96 -13.28 17.39
C GLN A 234 14.81 -13.16 18.91
N GLU A 235 15.72 -12.41 19.56
CA GLU A 235 15.67 -12.15 21.00
C GLU A 235 14.52 -11.21 21.38
N GLN A 236 14.22 -10.20 20.56
CA GLN A 236 13.07 -9.32 20.76
C GLN A 236 11.75 -10.10 20.70
N ILE A 237 11.55 -10.97 19.71
CA ILE A 237 10.35 -11.82 19.60
C ILE A 237 10.18 -12.68 20.86
N LYS A 238 11.28 -13.26 21.38
CA LYS A 238 11.23 -14.03 22.65
C LYS A 238 10.82 -13.15 23.83
N GLY A 239 11.37 -11.94 23.93
CA GLY A 239 11.03 -10.97 24.97
C GLY A 239 9.54 -10.60 24.94
N TYR A 240 9.00 -10.29 23.76
CA TYR A 240 7.59 -9.97 23.60
C TYR A 240 6.67 -11.15 23.88
N ALA A 241 7.03 -12.36 23.45
CA ALA A 241 6.25 -13.56 23.77
C ALA A 241 6.14 -13.78 25.29
N ASN A 242 7.23 -13.60 26.03
CA ASN A 242 7.23 -13.71 27.49
C ASN A 242 6.38 -12.62 28.15
N ARG A 243 6.48 -11.37 27.66
CA ARG A 243 5.67 -10.25 28.15
C ARG A 243 4.17 -10.49 27.90
N ILE A 244 3.81 -10.93 26.70
CA ILE A 244 2.43 -11.28 26.33
C ILE A 244 1.89 -12.36 27.27
N ASN A 245 2.65 -13.43 27.54
CA ASN A 245 2.23 -14.46 28.50
C ASN A 245 1.94 -13.89 29.90
N GLY A 246 2.77 -12.94 30.36
CA GLY A 246 2.55 -12.23 31.62
C GLY A 246 1.28 -11.37 31.60
N GLU A 247 1.07 -10.60 30.54
CA GLU A 247 -0.11 -9.73 30.37
C GLU A 247 -1.41 -10.53 30.19
N MET A 248 -1.38 -11.64 29.47
CA MET A 248 -2.51 -12.57 29.35
C MET A 248 -2.95 -13.12 30.72
N SER A 249 -2.00 -13.34 31.62
CA SER A 249 -2.32 -13.75 33.01
C SER A 249 -3.05 -12.65 33.78
N SER A 250 -2.88 -11.38 33.41
CA SER A 250 -3.60 -10.23 33.94
C SER A 250 -4.95 -9.96 33.23
N GLY A 251 -5.26 -10.70 32.16
CA GLY A 251 -6.55 -10.67 31.47
C GLY A 251 -6.60 -9.78 30.22
N VAL A 252 -5.61 -8.92 29.97
CA VAL A 252 -5.57 -8.04 28.79
C VAL A 252 -4.14 -7.77 28.36
N ILE A 253 -3.91 -7.71 27.04
CA ILE A 253 -2.63 -7.28 26.47
C ILE A 253 -2.71 -5.77 26.24
N SER A 254 -1.76 -5.03 26.81
CA SER A 254 -1.80 -3.57 26.82
C SER A 254 -1.68 -2.98 25.41
N ALA A 255 -2.28 -1.81 25.20
CA ALA A 255 -2.18 -1.10 23.92
C ALA A 255 -0.72 -0.74 23.56
N ALA A 256 0.12 -0.48 24.57
CA ALA A 256 1.55 -0.23 24.37
C ALA A 256 2.26 -1.48 23.82
N THR A 257 2.03 -2.65 24.43
CA THR A 257 2.56 -3.93 23.94
C THR A 257 2.09 -4.21 22.52
N MET A 258 0.81 -3.94 22.21
CA MET A 258 0.27 -4.09 20.85
C MET A 258 0.98 -3.19 19.83
N ALA A 259 1.29 -1.93 20.18
CA ALA A 259 2.00 -1.02 19.28
C ALA A 259 3.43 -1.53 19.01
N GLU A 260 4.14 -1.95 20.06
CA GLU A 260 5.50 -2.47 19.98
C GLU A 260 5.62 -3.75 19.13
N ILE A 261 4.67 -4.68 19.23
CA ILE A 261 4.68 -5.90 18.39
C ILE A 261 4.32 -5.62 16.92
N ASN A 262 3.52 -4.59 16.64
CA ASN A 262 3.25 -4.17 15.26
C ASN A 262 4.50 -3.54 14.63
N ASP A 263 5.24 -2.71 15.38
CA ASP A 263 6.54 -2.21 14.96
C ASP A 263 7.54 -3.35 14.69
N LEU A 264 7.57 -4.36 15.56
CA LEU A 264 8.39 -5.56 15.36
C LEU A 264 8.03 -6.30 14.07
N LEU A 265 6.74 -6.46 13.77
CA LEU A 265 6.28 -7.07 12.51
C LEU A 265 6.72 -6.24 11.29
N ASN A 266 6.62 -4.92 11.34
CA ASN A 266 7.09 -4.05 10.26
C ASN A 266 8.59 -4.19 10.02
N ARG A 267 9.40 -4.25 11.10
CA ARG A 267 10.84 -4.51 11.00
C ARG A 267 11.15 -5.90 10.44
N ALA A 268 10.36 -6.92 10.81
CA ALA A 268 10.50 -8.27 10.25
C ALA A 268 10.18 -8.32 8.75
N ASN A 269 9.15 -7.60 8.31
CA ASN A 269 8.83 -7.45 6.89
C ASN A 269 9.96 -6.75 6.13
N GLY A 270 10.49 -5.65 6.66
CA GLY A 270 11.62 -4.94 6.06
C GLY A 270 12.87 -5.82 5.95
N LEU A 271 13.19 -6.60 6.99
CA LEU A 271 14.32 -7.53 6.95
C LEU A 271 14.14 -8.64 5.89
N ALA A 272 12.93 -9.20 5.79
CA ALA A 272 12.63 -10.21 4.76
C ALA A 272 12.79 -9.62 3.35
N GLN A 273 12.29 -8.41 3.11
CA GLN A 273 12.46 -7.68 1.84
C GLN A 273 13.94 -7.40 1.53
N SER A 274 14.71 -6.87 2.50
CA SER A 274 16.14 -6.63 2.33
C SER A 274 16.90 -7.92 2.00
N SER A 275 16.56 -9.03 2.66
CA SER A 275 17.19 -10.33 2.38
C SER A 275 16.90 -10.84 0.96
N ALA A 276 15.69 -10.61 0.45
CA ALA A 276 15.28 -11.03 -0.89
C ALA A 276 16.00 -10.21 -1.99
N GLY A 277 16.24 -8.92 -1.72
CA GLY A 277 16.95 -8.00 -2.61
C GLY A 277 18.47 -8.21 -2.68
N LEU A 278 19.05 -9.05 -1.82
CA LEU A 278 20.49 -9.36 -1.90
C LEU A 278 20.85 -10.00 -3.23
N ASN A 279 21.99 -9.62 -3.81
CA ASN A 279 22.53 -10.20 -5.03
C ASN A 279 23.91 -10.85 -4.77
N PRO A 280 23.96 -12.06 -4.18
CA PRO A 280 25.23 -12.72 -3.88
C PRO A 280 25.96 -13.18 -5.14
N PRO A 281 27.30 -13.29 -5.10
CA PRO A 281 28.06 -14.04 -6.09
C PRO A 281 27.60 -15.50 -6.14
N ALA A 282 27.91 -16.19 -7.24
CA ALA A 282 27.45 -17.56 -7.50
C ALA A 282 27.76 -18.55 -6.36
N ASP A 283 28.89 -18.36 -5.67
CA ASP A 283 29.30 -19.21 -4.56
C ASP A 283 28.50 -18.95 -3.26
N CYS A 284 27.77 -17.84 -3.14
CA CYS A 284 27.01 -17.46 -1.95
C CYS A 284 25.48 -17.51 -2.14
N GLN A 285 25.00 -18.05 -3.26
CA GLN A 285 23.56 -18.18 -3.54
C GLN A 285 22.82 -19.03 -2.50
N ASP A 286 23.48 -20.07 -1.98
CA ASP A 286 22.95 -20.91 -0.89
C ASP A 286 22.76 -20.13 0.42
N ILE A 287 23.69 -19.21 0.73
CA ILE A 287 23.61 -18.36 1.92
C ILE A 287 22.40 -17.44 1.82
N LYS A 288 22.19 -16.78 0.67
CA LYS A 288 20.98 -15.96 0.45
C LYS A 288 19.72 -16.79 0.63
N ALA A 289 19.62 -17.95 -0.03
CA ALA A 289 18.42 -18.78 0.06
C ALA A 289 18.09 -19.18 1.50
N GLN A 290 19.10 -19.61 2.27
CA GLN A 290 18.94 -19.93 3.69
C GLN A 290 18.57 -18.70 4.52
N PHE A 291 19.21 -17.56 4.27
CA PHE A 291 18.95 -16.33 5.02
C PHE A 291 17.53 -15.79 4.77
N THR A 292 17.06 -15.79 3.53
CA THR A 292 15.69 -15.42 3.17
C THR A 292 14.68 -16.33 3.88
N GLN A 293 14.92 -17.64 3.91
CA GLN A 293 14.05 -18.58 4.63
C GLN A 293 14.01 -18.32 6.15
N LEU A 294 15.15 -17.97 6.75
CA LEU A 294 15.24 -17.60 8.16
C LEU A 294 14.48 -16.30 8.46
N CYS A 295 14.56 -15.31 7.58
CA CYS A 295 13.79 -14.07 7.70
C CYS A 295 12.28 -14.33 7.62
N GLU A 296 11.83 -15.23 6.75
CA GLU A 296 10.43 -15.65 6.70
C GLU A 296 9.96 -16.31 8.00
N TYR A 297 10.78 -17.14 8.65
CA TYR A 297 10.43 -17.68 9.96
C TYR A 297 10.28 -16.58 11.03
N LEU A 298 11.12 -15.54 11.02
CA LEU A 298 10.99 -14.40 11.93
C LEU A 298 9.70 -13.61 11.66
N ARG A 299 9.39 -13.37 10.38
CA ARG A 299 8.16 -12.69 9.94
C ARG A 299 6.91 -13.43 10.42
N VAL A 300 6.81 -14.74 10.14
CA VAL A 300 5.68 -15.58 10.56
C VAL A 300 5.50 -15.55 12.08
N ARG A 301 6.60 -15.50 12.85
CA ARG A 301 6.53 -15.40 14.30
C ARG A 301 6.03 -14.06 14.80
N ALA A 302 6.51 -12.95 14.23
CA ALA A 302 6.02 -11.63 14.57
C ALA A 302 4.52 -11.51 14.24
N GLU A 303 4.10 -12.04 13.09
CA GLU A 303 2.70 -12.08 12.65
C GLU A 303 1.83 -12.89 13.62
N ALA A 304 2.30 -14.07 14.05
CA ALA A 304 1.64 -14.90 15.05
C ALA A 304 1.48 -14.18 16.40
N LEU A 305 2.47 -13.37 16.83
CA LEU A 305 2.35 -12.56 18.03
C LEU A 305 1.24 -11.51 17.89
N VAL A 306 1.17 -10.82 16.76
CA VAL A 306 0.13 -9.81 16.49
C VAL A 306 -1.26 -10.45 16.46
N ARG A 307 -1.46 -11.50 15.64
CA ARG A 307 -2.76 -12.17 15.52
C ARG A 307 -3.22 -12.82 16.81
N GLY A 308 -2.35 -13.56 17.49
CA GLY A 308 -2.68 -14.18 18.77
C GLY A 308 -3.04 -13.14 19.84
N SER A 309 -2.35 -12.00 19.88
CA SER A 309 -2.66 -10.92 20.81
C SER A 309 -3.99 -10.22 20.50
N GLN A 310 -4.30 -10.01 19.22
CA GLN A 310 -5.59 -9.46 18.78
C GLN A 310 -6.75 -10.38 19.14
N GLU A 311 -6.62 -11.68 18.86
CA GLU A 311 -7.63 -12.69 19.21
C GLU A 311 -7.86 -12.77 20.73
N TRP A 312 -6.79 -12.73 21.52
CA TRP A 312 -6.90 -12.67 22.98
C TRP A 312 -7.64 -11.42 23.45
N ASN A 313 -7.31 -10.23 22.93
CA ASN A 313 -7.99 -9.01 23.33
C ASN A 313 -9.47 -8.97 22.88
N ALA A 314 -9.81 -9.63 21.77
CA ALA A 314 -11.18 -9.68 21.26
C ALA A 314 -12.06 -10.70 22.01
N GLN A 315 -11.53 -11.87 22.33
CA GLN A 315 -12.33 -13.03 22.79
C GLN A 315 -11.83 -13.63 24.11
N GLY A 316 -10.73 -13.12 24.67
CA GLY A 316 -10.08 -13.65 25.85
C GLY A 316 -9.71 -15.12 25.68
N LYS A 317 -9.93 -15.89 26.75
CA LYS A 317 -9.68 -17.34 26.79
C LYS A 317 -10.57 -18.19 25.86
N TYR A 318 -11.62 -17.60 25.29
CA TYR A 318 -12.55 -18.31 24.41
C TYR A 318 -12.18 -18.17 22.93
N GLY A 319 -11.19 -17.33 22.60
CA GLY A 319 -10.71 -17.12 21.23
C GLY A 319 -9.72 -18.17 20.74
N ASN A 320 -9.39 -18.09 19.46
CA ASN A 320 -8.46 -19.00 18.79
C ASN A 320 -6.98 -18.59 18.93
N TYR A 321 -6.66 -17.76 19.93
CA TYR A 321 -5.32 -17.18 20.11
C TYR A 321 -4.21 -18.25 20.19
N LEU A 322 -4.52 -19.43 20.73
CA LEU A 322 -3.56 -20.52 20.87
C LEU A 322 -3.16 -21.12 19.53
N ALA A 323 -4.09 -21.22 18.57
CA ALA A 323 -3.77 -21.68 17.23
C ALA A 323 -2.83 -20.68 16.53
N GLU A 324 -3.09 -19.38 16.67
CA GLU A 324 -2.21 -18.33 16.13
C GLU A 324 -0.80 -18.41 16.71
N PHE A 325 -0.66 -18.53 18.03
CA PHE A 325 0.65 -18.68 18.66
C PHE A 325 1.36 -19.99 18.28
N ASN A 326 0.62 -21.08 18.04
CA ASN A 326 1.20 -22.34 17.60
C ASN A 326 1.85 -22.24 16.20
N VAL A 327 1.31 -21.41 15.31
CA VAL A 327 1.97 -21.11 14.01
C VAL A 327 3.36 -20.50 14.25
N GLY A 328 3.46 -19.55 15.17
CA GLY A 328 4.73 -18.96 15.59
C GLY A 328 5.67 -19.98 16.25
N ALA A 329 5.13 -20.91 17.04
CA ALA A 329 5.91 -21.96 17.69
C ALA A 329 6.57 -22.90 16.66
N SER A 330 5.85 -23.32 15.63
CA SER A 330 6.41 -24.13 14.54
C SER A 330 7.53 -23.39 13.80
N ALA A 331 7.32 -22.12 13.45
CA ALA A 331 8.34 -21.30 12.81
C ALA A 331 9.58 -21.09 13.70
N LYS A 332 9.39 -20.97 15.03
CA LYS A 332 10.49 -20.91 16.00
C LYS A 332 11.33 -22.17 15.97
N SER A 333 10.70 -23.34 16.01
CA SER A 333 11.42 -24.61 15.95
C SER A 333 12.24 -24.75 14.66
N SER A 334 11.68 -24.37 13.52
CA SER A 334 12.40 -24.38 12.24
C SER A 334 13.58 -23.41 12.21
N PHE A 335 13.41 -22.19 12.75
CA PHE A 335 14.49 -21.21 12.87
C PHE A 335 15.61 -21.74 13.76
N ASP A 336 15.29 -22.19 14.97
CA ASP A 336 16.29 -22.65 15.95
C ASP A 336 17.08 -23.88 15.44
N ALA A 337 16.44 -24.74 14.66
CA ALA A 337 17.10 -25.89 14.02
C ALA A 337 18.05 -25.48 12.89
N THR A 338 17.70 -24.44 12.13
CA THR A 338 18.43 -24.03 10.90
C THR A 338 19.56 -23.03 11.21
N TRP A 339 19.34 -22.13 12.17
CA TRP A 339 20.22 -20.99 12.46
C TRP A 339 21.67 -21.36 12.75
N PRO A 340 22.00 -22.37 13.59
CA PRO A 340 23.40 -22.72 13.87
C PRO A 340 24.17 -23.18 12.63
N GLY A 341 23.53 -23.98 11.77
CA GLY A 341 24.12 -24.46 10.52
C GLY A 341 24.37 -23.32 9.54
N PHE A 342 23.39 -22.41 9.42
CA PHE A 342 23.53 -21.19 8.63
C PHE A 342 24.72 -20.32 9.08
N ILE A 343 24.83 -20.04 10.38
CA ILE A 343 25.95 -19.24 10.93
C ILE A 343 27.31 -19.91 10.64
N SER A 344 27.39 -21.24 10.78
CA SER A 344 28.60 -21.98 10.44
C SER A 344 28.95 -21.86 8.95
N ASN A 345 27.96 -21.93 8.06
CA ASN A 345 28.16 -21.75 6.62
C ASN A 345 28.67 -20.34 6.30
N CYS A 346 28.03 -19.30 6.86
CA CYS A 346 28.46 -17.91 6.72
C CYS A 346 29.94 -17.71 7.09
N ARG A 347 30.36 -18.23 8.25
CA ARG A 347 31.76 -18.15 8.70
C ARG A 347 32.72 -18.91 7.77
N GLY A 348 32.32 -20.09 7.29
CA GLY A 348 33.09 -20.86 6.30
C GLY A 348 33.31 -20.12 4.98
N ARG A 349 32.42 -19.16 4.66
CA ARG A 349 32.49 -18.30 3.47
C ARG A 349 33.16 -16.95 3.75
N GLY A 350 33.63 -16.72 4.97
CA GLY A 350 34.30 -15.48 5.37
C GLY A 350 33.36 -14.32 5.66
N ILE A 351 32.08 -14.58 5.92
CA ILE A 351 31.12 -13.57 6.38
C ILE A 351 31.30 -13.39 7.89
N SER A 352 31.52 -12.15 8.33
CA SER A 352 31.72 -11.81 9.74
C SER A 352 30.39 -11.74 10.48
N VAL A 353 30.02 -12.83 11.18
CA VAL A 353 28.73 -13.02 11.89
C VAL A 353 28.88 -13.46 13.34
#